data_AF-A0A929HE82-F1
#
_entry.id   AF-A0A929HE82-F1
#
_cell.length_a   1.000
_cell.length_b   1.000
_cell.length_c   1.000
_cell.angle_alpha   90.00
_cell.angle_beta   90.00
_cell.angle_gamma   90.00
#
_symmetry.space_group_name_H-M   'P 1'
#
loop_
_entity.id
_entity.type
_entity.pdbx_description
1 polymer ?
#
loop_
_entity_poly.entity_id
_entity_poly.type
_entity_poly.pdbx_seq_one_letter_code
_entity_poly.pdbx_strand_id
1 'polypeptide(L)'
;RKGIYPPVDVLPSLSRLMNEGIGEGRTRADHLGVSDQCYSAYAEGRDVRSLVAVVGEEALSERDRLNLKFAEVFEERFVTQGVDENRAIEQTLDLGWELLSMFPEGELKRIDEKYVKQYYKKGSQVGAGD
;
A
#
# COMPACT_ATOMS: atom_id res chain seq x y z
N ARG A 1 7.31 19.58 4.81
CA ARG A 1 6.35 18.65 5.47
C ARG A 1 5.19 18.45 4.50
N LYS A 2 4.76 17.21 4.19
CA LYS A 2 3.84 16.87 3.08
C LYS A 2 2.33 17.09 3.35
N GLY A 3 1.94 17.67 4.49
CA GLY A 3 0.52 17.89 4.80
C GLY A 3 -0.32 16.63 5.10
N ILE A 4 0.31 15.45 5.15
CA ILE A 4 -0.33 14.16 5.48
C ILE A 4 -0.82 14.17 6.93
N TYR A 5 -2.09 13.81 7.13
CA TYR A 5 -2.72 13.64 8.45
C TYR A 5 -3.45 12.28 8.52
N PRO A 6 -3.25 11.48 9.59
CA PRO A 6 -2.27 11.67 10.66
C PRO A 6 -0.82 11.49 10.14
N PRO A 7 0.17 12.21 10.69
CA PRO A 7 1.56 12.15 10.20
C PRO A 7 2.30 10.90 10.70
N VAL A 8 1.79 9.71 10.36
CA VAL A 8 2.36 8.41 10.75
C VAL A 8 3.37 7.95 9.70
N ASP A 9 4.61 7.67 10.11
CA ASP A 9 5.58 6.96 9.27
C ASP A 9 5.46 5.45 9.54
N VAL A 10 4.99 4.70 8.55
CA VAL A 10 4.74 3.26 8.69
C VAL A 10 6.03 2.43 8.70
N LEU A 11 7.12 2.89 8.08
CA LEU A 11 8.36 2.10 7.99
C LEU A 11 9.07 1.87 9.34
N PRO A 12 9.24 2.89 10.21
CA PRO A 12 9.80 2.69 11.54
C PRO A 12 8.77 2.17 12.56
N SER A 13 7.50 2.10 12.20
CA SER A 13 6.42 1.68 13.11
C SER A 13 6.31 0.16 13.15
N LEU A 14 6.15 -0.42 14.35
CA LEU A 14 6.03 -1.86 14.53
C LEU A 14 5.04 -2.22 15.63
N SER A 15 4.10 -3.11 15.31
CA SER A 15 3.27 -3.80 16.31
C SER A 15 3.74 -5.24 16.47
N ARG A 16 4.33 -5.56 17.63
CA ARG A 16 4.85 -6.92 17.93
C ARG A 16 3.74 -7.97 18.06
N LEU A 17 2.51 -7.54 18.37
CA LEU A 17 1.36 -8.41 18.60
C LEU A 17 0.41 -8.45 17.40
N MET A 18 0.76 -7.84 16.27
CA MET A 18 -0.11 -7.78 15.09
C MET A 18 -0.59 -9.17 14.66
N ASN A 19 0.30 -10.15 14.62
CA ASN A 19 -0.05 -11.52 14.20
C ASN A 19 -1.08 -12.19 15.13
N GLU A 20 -1.16 -11.76 16.39
CA GLU A 20 -2.15 -12.19 17.36
C GLU A 20 -3.45 -11.36 17.31
N GLY A 21 -3.53 -10.33 16.47
CA GLY A 21 -4.70 -9.45 16.33
C GLY A 21 -5.44 -9.58 15.01
N ILE A 22 -4.88 -10.29 14.03
CA ILE A 22 -5.38 -10.31 12.65
C ILE A 22 -5.80 -11.72 12.21
N GLY A 23 -6.38 -11.80 11.00
CA GLY A 23 -6.72 -13.06 10.34
C GLY A 23 -8.18 -13.45 10.49
N GLU A 24 -8.49 -14.68 10.10
CA GLU A 24 -9.84 -15.24 10.14
C GLU A 24 -10.39 -15.24 11.58
N GLY A 25 -11.65 -14.81 11.75
CA GLY A 25 -12.29 -14.68 13.06
C GLY A 25 -11.90 -13.44 13.87
N ARG A 26 -10.99 -12.59 13.37
CA ARG A 26 -10.63 -11.30 14.00
C ARG A 26 -10.81 -10.11 13.06
N THR A 27 -10.21 -10.18 11.87
CA THR A 27 -10.34 -9.16 10.83
C THR A 27 -10.82 -9.84 9.54
N ARG A 28 -9.87 -10.22 8.67
CA ARG A 28 -10.08 -10.89 7.39
C ARG A 28 -8.83 -11.71 7.07
N ALA A 29 -9.01 -12.80 6.34
CA ALA A 29 -7.96 -13.82 6.17
C ALA A 29 -6.76 -13.36 5.32
N ASP A 30 -6.89 -12.28 4.56
CA ASP A 30 -5.87 -11.66 3.70
C ASP A 30 -5.05 -10.56 4.39
N HIS A 31 -5.41 -10.16 5.61
CA HIS A 31 -4.84 -8.98 6.29
C HIS A 31 -3.30 -9.00 6.31
N LEU A 32 -2.68 -10.10 6.74
CA LEU A 32 -1.21 -10.18 6.82
C LEU A 32 -0.56 -9.95 5.46
N GLY A 33 -1.06 -10.63 4.42
CA GLY A 33 -0.50 -10.51 3.08
C GLY A 33 -0.63 -9.10 2.51
N VAL A 34 -1.80 -8.47 2.67
CA VAL A 34 -2.03 -7.08 2.23
C VAL A 34 -1.09 -6.12 2.95
N SER A 35 -0.96 -6.25 4.28
CA SER A 35 -0.03 -5.44 5.07
C SER A 35 1.42 -5.59 4.60
N ASP A 36 1.90 -6.83 4.46
CA ASP A 36 3.28 -7.11 4.06
C ASP A 36 3.57 -6.63 2.64
N GLN A 37 2.61 -6.80 1.72
CA GLN A 37 2.75 -6.32 0.34
C GLN A 37 2.79 -4.79 0.27
N CYS A 38 1.88 -4.10 0.97
CA CYS A 38 1.87 -2.65 1.05
C CYS A 38 3.16 -2.10 1.67
N TYR A 39 3.64 -2.71 2.76
CA TYR A 39 4.89 -2.31 3.40
C TYR A 39 6.08 -2.45 2.44
N SER A 40 6.18 -3.59 1.74
CA SER A 40 7.25 -3.85 0.78
C SER A 40 7.26 -2.85 -0.38
N ALA A 41 6.09 -2.62 -0.99
CA ALA A 41 5.96 -1.68 -2.10
C ALA A 41 6.24 -0.22 -1.66
N TYR A 42 5.80 0.17 -0.46
CA TYR A 42 6.07 1.50 0.08
C TYR A 42 7.57 1.71 0.40
N ALA A 43 8.24 0.69 0.96
CA ALA A 43 9.67 0.74 1.19
C ALA A 43 10.45 0.88 -0.12
N GLU A 44 10.16 0.03 -1.11
CA GLU A 44 10.76 0.11 -2.45
C GLU A 44 10.52 1.48 -3.09
N GLY A 45 9.29 2.01 -3.01
CA GLY A 45 8.97 3.34 -3.56
C GLY A 45 9.70 4.49 -2.87
N ARG A 46 9.97 4.41 -1.56
CA ARG A 46 10.80 5.41 -0.85
C ARG A 46 12.27 5.35 -1.25
N ASP A 47 12.79 4.15 -1.50
CA ASP A 47 14.16 3.96 -2.01
C ASP A 47 14.28 4.50 -3.43
N VAL A 48 13.31 4.19 -4.30
CA VAL A 48 13.23 4.73 -5.66
C VAL A 48 13.14 6.26 -5.65
N ARG A 49 12.30 6.85 -4.77
CA ARG A 49 12.21 8.32 -4.64
C ARG A 49 13.57 8.95 -4.29
N SER A 50 14.36 8.27 -3.47
CA SER A 50 15.71 8.71 -3.12
C SER A 50 16.67 8.59 -4.31
N LEU A 51 16.53 7.52 -5.10
CA LEU A 51 17.30 7.32 -6.33
C LEU A 51 16.98 8.40 -7.38
N VAL A 52 15.71 8.74 -7.59
CA VAL A 52 15.26 9.79 -8.53
C VAL A 52 15.95 11.12 -8.24
N ALA A 53 16.10 11.49 -6.97
CA ALA A 53 16.77 12.73 -6.58
C ALA A 53 18.26 12.77 -6.99
N VAL A 54 18.87 11.63 -7.31
CA VAL A 54 20.28 11.50 -7.70
C VAL A 54 20.44 11.37 -9.22
N VAL A 55 19.67 10.48 -9.85
CA VAL A 55 19.88 10.09 -11.26
C VAL A 55 18.82 10.64 -12.24
N GLY A 56 17.73 11.22 -11.74
CA GLY A 56 16.62 11.71 -12.53
C GLY A 56 15.58 10.63 -12.86
N GLU A 57 14.34 11.06 -13.12
CA GLU A 57 13.19 10.17 -13.34
C GLU A 57 13.29 9.36 -14.64
N GLU A 58 14.00 9.89 -15.65
CA GLU A 58 14.14 9.23 -16.95
C GLU A 58 14.91 7.90 -16.87
N ALA A 59 15.73 7.72 -15.83
CA ALA A 59 16.48 6.49 -15.60
C ALA A 59 15.67 5.36 -14.96
N LEU A 60 14.41 5.62 -14.57
CA LEU A 60 13.58 4.62 -13.88
C LEU A 60 13.04 3.55 -14.81
N SER A 61 13.14 2.29 -14.35
CA SER A 61 12.42 1.17 -14.97
C SER A 61 10.90 1.31 -14.79
N GLU A 62 10.11 0.58 -15.58
CA GLU A 62 8.65 0.57 -15.43
C GLU A 62 8.22 0.17 -14.01
N ARG A 63 8.91 -0.80 -13.40
CA ARG A 63 8.66 -1.23 -12.03
C ARG A 63 8.98 -0.13 -11.02
N ASP A 64 10.10 0.57 -11.20
CA ASP A 64 10.46 1.68 -10.29
C ASP A 64 9.42 2.78 -10.34
N ARG A 65 8.91 3.11 -11.54
CA ARG A 65 7.82 4.08 -11.71
C ARG A 65 6.54 3.64 -10.99
N LEU A 66 6.19 2.35 -11.06
CA LEU A 66 5.04 1.81 -10.31
C LEU A 66 5.22 1.92 -8.80
N ASN A 67 6.40 1.53 -8.28
CA ASN A 67 6.71 1.65 -6.86
C ASN A 67 6.71 3.11 -6.37
N LEU A 68 7.29 4.02 -7.16
CA LEU A 68 7.29 5.45 -6.86
C LEU A 68 5.85 5.99 -6.77
N LYS A 69 5.03 5.69 -7.78
CA LYS A 69 3.61 6.08 -7.81
C LYS A 69 2.82 5.46 -6.65
N PHE A 70 3.07 4.18 -6.35
CA PHE A 70 2.44 3.52 -5.22
C PHE A 70 2.77 4.25 -3.91
N ALA A 71 4.02 4.63 -3.69
CA ALA A 71 4.40 5.33 -2.46
C ALA A 71 3.77 6.71 -2.32
N GLU A 72 3.53 7.42 -3.42
CA GLU A 72 2.81 8.70 -3.41
C GLU A 72 1.34 8.49 -3.05
N VAL A 73 0.65 7.60 -3.77
CA VAL A 73 -0.78 7.37 -3.55
C VAL A 73 -1.05 6.68 -2.20
N PHE A 74 -0.12 5.86 -1.70
CA PHE A 74 -0.21 5.27 -0.37
C PHE A 74 -0.17 6.34 0.72
N GLU A 75 0.72 7.33 0.59
CA GLU A 75 0.75 8.48 1.50
C GLU A 75 -0.54 9.31 1.42
N GLU A 76 -1.02 9.60 0.21
CA GLU A 76 -2.17 10.48 -0.04
C GLU A 76 -3.53 9.86 0.26
N ARG A 77 -3.67 8.54 0.16
CA ARG A 77 -4.98 7.87 0.30
C ARG A 77 -5.03 6.89 1.45
N PHE A 78 -3.98 6.10 1.64
CA PHE A 78 -3.96 5.07 2.68
C PHE A 78 -3.61 5.65 4.05
N VAL A 79 -2.49 6.37 4.13
CA VAL A 79 -2.03 7.01 5.38
C VAL A 79 -2.90 8.22 5.71
N THR A 80 -3.24 9.03 4.71
CA THR A 80 -4.10 10.20 4.91
C THR A 80 -5.54 9.78 5.19
N GLN A 81 -6.10 10.29 6.27
CA GLN A 81 -7.47 10.06 6.71
C GLN A 81 -8.02 11.35 7.31
N GLY A 82 -9.30 11.66 7.06
CA GLY A 82 -9.95 12.82 7.66
C GLY A 82 -9.97 12.76 9.19
N VAL A 83 -9.97 13.93 9.85
CA VAL A 83 -10.00 14.01 11.33
C VAL A 83 -11.23 13.30 11.91
N ASP A 84 -12.37 13.39 11.22
CA ASP A 84 -13.64 12.78 11.60
C ASP A 84 -13.95 11.50 10.80
N GLU A 85 -13.00 11.03 9.99
CA GLU A 85 -13.16 9.80 9.21
C GLU A 85 -12.81 8.60 10.09
N ASN A 86 -13.71 7.62 10.13
CA ASN A 86 -13.50 6.36 10.85
C ASN A 86 -13.62 5.19 9.87
N ARG A 87 -12.47 4.60 9.50
CA ARG A 87 -12.41 3.44 8.59
C ARG A 87 -12.50 2.14 9.38
N ALA A 88 -13.45 1.29 9.00
CA ALA A 88 -13.45 -0.11 9.42
C ALA A 88 -12.23 -0.84 8.82
N ILE A 89 -11.81 -1.94 9.45
CA ILE A 89 -10.63 -2.69 8.97
C ILE A 89 -10.83 -3.23 7.56
N GLU A 90 -12.05 -3.63 7.20
CA GLU A 90 -12.41 -4.11 5.87
C GLU A 90 -12.23 -3.01 4.82
N GLN A 91 -12.63 -1.77 5.13
CA GLN A 91 -12.43 -0.62 4.24
C GLN A 91 -10.95 -0.33 4.04
N THR A 92 -10.14 -0.43 5.09
CA THR A 92 -8.69 -0.26 5.01
C THR A 92 -8.05 -1.36 4.14
N LEU A 93 -8.48 -2.62 4.29
CA LEU A 93 -7.98 -3.72 3.46
C LEU A 93 -8.41 -3.59 2.00
N ASP A 94 -9.65 -3.16 1.74
CA ASP A 94 -10.15 -2.91 0.40
C ASP A 94 -9.40 -1.77 -0.29
N LEU A 95 -9.09 -0.69 0.44
CA LEU A 95 -8.23 0.38 -0.04
C LEU A 95 -6.82 -0.12 -0.34
N GLY A 96 -6.26 -0.99 0.51
CA GLY A 96 -4.99 -1.66 0.25
C GLY A 96 -5.00 -2.42 -1.08
N TRP A 97 -6.04 -3.23 -1.33
CA TRP A 97 -6.23 -3.93 -2.60
C TRP A 97 -6.39 -2.99 -3.80
N GLU A 98 -7.12 -1.90 -3.63
CA GLU A 98 -7.29 -0.88 -4.66
C GLU A 98 -5.93 -0.29 -5.08
N LEU A 99 -5.10 0.10 -4.12
CA LEU A 99 -3.76 0.64 -4.40
C LEU A 99 -2.83 -0.42 -4.99
N LEU A 100 -2.88 -1.65 -4.47
CA LEU A 100 -2.09 -2.76 -5.01
C LEU A 100 -2.49 -3.16 -6.43
N SER A 101 -3.69 -2.80 -6.89
CA SER A 101 -4.15 -3.06 -8.26
C SER A 101 -3.37 -2.31 -9.36
N MET A 102 -2.47 -1.38 -8.96
CA MET A 102 -1.50 -0.77 -9.87
C MET A 102 -0.43 -1.76 -10.35
N PHE A 103 -0.11 -2.75 -9.53
CA PHE A 103 0.89 -3.75 -9.86
C PHE A 103 0.26 -4.89 -10.66
N PRO A 104 0.99 -5.49 -11.62
CA PRO A 104 0.58 -6.76 -12.21
C PRO A 104 0.40 -7.84 -11.14
N GLU A 105 -0.56 -8.75 -11.32
CA GLU A 105 -0.85 -9.83 -10.37
C GLU A 105 0.40 -10.64 -9.96
N GLY A 106 1.29 -10.91 -10.91
CA GLY A 106 2.54 -11.65 -10.66
C GLY A 106 3.57 -10.91 -9.79
N GLU A 107 3.36 -9.63 -9.50
CA GLU A 107 4.20 -8.83 -8.60
C GLU A 107 3.71 -8.83 -7.15
N LEU A 108 2.49 -9.33 -6.88
CA LEU A 108 1.90 -9.43 -5.54
C LEU A 108 2.42 -10.66 -4.77
N LYS A 109 3.74 -10.75 -4.63
CA LYS A 109 4.48 -11.94 -4.15
C LYS A 109 4.28 -12.25 -2.66
N ARG A 110 3.75 -11.32 -1.88
CA ARG A 110 3.54 -11.47 -0.42
C ARG A 110 2.12 -11.87 -0.07
N ILE A 111 1.25 -12.00 -1.06
CA ILE A 111 -0.15 -12.37 -0.87
C ILE A 111 -0.36 -13.77 -1.44
N ASP A 112 -1.03 -14.64 -0.67
CA ASP A 112 -1.42 -15.98 -1.14
C ASP A 112 -2.29 -15.84 -2.40
N GLU A 113 -1.98 -16.64 -3.42
CA GLU A 113 -2.64 -16.62 -4.74
C GLU A 113 -4.17 -16.74 -4.62
N LYS A 114 -4.67 -17.49 -3.64
CA LYS A 114 -6.12 -17.63 -3.40
C LYS A 114 -6.79 -16.28 -3.08
N TYR A 115 -6.11 -15.40 -2.35
CA TYR A 115 -6.63 -14.07 -2.01
C TYR A 115 -6.44 -13.08 -3.14
N VAL A 116 -5.35 -13.20 -3.92
CA VAL A 116 -5.20 -12.45 -5.17
C VAL A 116 -6.38 -12.73 -6.08
N LYS A 117 -6.70 -14.01 -6.34
CA LYS A 117 -7.87 -14.38 -7.16
C LYS A 117 -9.21 -13.88 -6.62
N GLN A 118 -9.35 -13.75 -5.30
CA GLN A 118 -10.60 -13.37 -4.66
C GLN A 118 -10.82 -11.85 -4.64
N TYR A 119 -9.77 -11.06 -4.39
CA TYR A 119 -9.90 -9.63 -4.08
C TYR A 119 -9.26 -8.72 -5.13
N TYR A 120 -8.31 -9.21 -5.93
CA TYR A 120 -7.64 -8.39 -6.93
C TYR A 120 -8.60 -8.00 -8.06
N LYS A 121 -8.69 -6.70 -8.32
CA LYS A 121 -9.50 -6.13 -9.39
C LYS A 121 -8.64 -5.20 -10.23
N LYS A 122 -8.15 -5.73 -11.36
CA LYS A 122 -7.26 -5.01 -12.29
C LYS A 122 -7.84 -3.66 -12.70
N GLY A 123 -7.08 -2.58 -12.49
CA GLY A 123 -7.49 -1.25 -12.92
C GLY A 123 -8.74 -0.71 -12.22
N SER A 124 -9.01 -1.17 -10.99
CA SER A 124 -9.92 -0.44 -10.11
C SER A 124 -9.45 0.99 -10.08
N GLN A 125 -10.35 1.93 -10.38
CA GLN A 125 -10.05 3.35 -10.55
C GLN A 125 -9.28 3.83 -9.32
N VAL A 126 -7.95 3.83 -9.37
CA VAL A 126 -7.14 4.51 -8.38
C VAL A 126 -7.40 5.97 -8.67
N GLY A 127 -8.44 6.50 -8.03
CA GLY A 127 -8.90 7.86 -8.26
C GLY A 127 -7.70 8.78 -8.15
N ALA A 128 -7.37 9.44 -9.26
CA ALA A 128 -6.67 10.70 -9.20
C ALA A 128 -7.57 11.59 -8.34
N GLY A 129 -7.11 11.97 -7.16
CA GLY A 129 -7.77 13.04 -6.42
C GLY A 129 -7.79 14.27 -7.33
N ASP A 130 -8.99 14.79 -7.58
CA ASP A 130 -9.19 16.14 -8.11
C ASP A 130 -8.65 17.18 -7.11
#